data_AF-A0A1A7P3V5-F1
#
_entry.id   AF-A0A1A7P3V5-F1
#
_cell.length_a   1.000
_cell.length_b   1.000
_cell.length_c   1.000
_cell.angle_alpha   90.00
_cell.angle_beta   90.00
_cell.angle_gamma   90.00
#
_symmetry.space_group_name_H-M   'P 1'
#
loop_
_entity.id
_entity.type
_entity.pdbx_description
1 polymer ?
#
loop_
_entity_poly.entity_id
_entity_poly.type
_entity_poly.pdbx_seq_one_letter_code
_entity_poly.pdbx_strand_id
1 'polypeptide(L)'
;MKKLGILATFIVITSCYYNNKDGCFYTPQAANCNIKYKSDFDSYQKSEVNDEQKLIDMKTCLGKYGDNIDYRKSIFYDLYKRYPNQNIVHEFTLCMEHKGYIFNNIYK
;
A
#
# COMPACT_ATOMS: atom_id res chain seq x y z
N MET A 1 40.88 -6.73 -22.80
CA MET A 1 39.64 -5.93 -22.95
C MET A 1 38.33 -6.74 -22.81
N LYS A 2 38.32 -7.95 -22.22
CA LYS A 2 37.09 -8.76 -22.05
C LYS A 2 36.33 -8.50 -20.73
N LYS A 3 36.94 -7.79 -19.77
CA LYS A 3 36.37 -7.56 -18.43
C LYS A 3 35.45 -6.33 -18.33
N LEU A 4 35.53 -5.39 -19.27
CA LEU A 4 34.71 -4.17 -19.29
C LEU A 4 33.26 -4.44 -19.75
N GLY A 5 33.06 -5.39 -20.67
CA GLY A 5 31.73 -5.74 -21.16
C GLY A 5 30.84 -6.35 -20.08
N ILE A 6 31.41 -7.12 -19.15
CA ILE A 6 30.66 -7.76 -18.06
C ILE A 6 30.17 -6.72 -17.04
N LEU A 7 30.98 -5.70 -16.75
CA LEU A 7 30.62 -4.64 -15.78
C LEU A 7 29.47 -3.75 -16.30
N ALA A 8 29.44 -3.45 -17.60
CA ALA A 8 28.39 -2.65 -18.22
C ALA A 8 27.02 -3.34 -18.14
N THR A 9 26.97 -4.67 -18.27
CA THR A 9 25.71 -5.42 -18.19
C THR A 9 25.10 -5.39 -16.80
N PHE A 10 25.91 -5.34 -15.73
CA PHE A 10 25.40 -5.29 -14.35
C PHE A 10 24.78 -3.94 -13.95
N ILE A 11 25.13 -2.85 -14.62
CA ILE A 11 24.60 -1.51 -14.30
C ILE A 11 23.16 -1.36 -14.81
N VAL A 12 22.79 -2.07 -15.88
CA VAL A 12 21.45 -1.99 -16.50
C VAL A 12 20.40 -2.80 -15.73
N ILE A 13 20.82 -3.83 -14.97
CA ILE A 13 19.92 -4.67 -14.14
C ILE A 13 19.74 -4.15 -12.71
N THR A 14 20.40 -3.05 -12.34
CA THR A 14 20.25 -2.41 -11.01
C THR A 14 19.68 -1.00 -11.08
N SER A 15 19.50 -0.43 -12.29
CA SER A 15 19.03 0.94 -12.46
C SER A 15 17.52 1.03 -12.29
N CYS A 16 17.06 1.88 -11.38
CA CYS A 16 15.64 2.17 -11.21
C CYS A 16 15.09 2.89 -12.45
N TYR A 17 13.90 2.53 -12.92
CA TYR A 17 13.19 3.32 -13.92
C TYR A 17 12.07 4.12 -13.26
N TYR A 18 11.89 5.37 -13.68
CA TYR A 18 10.81 6.23 -13.20
C TYR A 18 9.56 5.98 -14.05
N ASN A 19 8.44 5.67 -13.42
CA ASN A 19 7.16 5.58 -14.10
C ASN A 19 6.41 6.92 -14.00
N ASN A 20 6.29 7.59 -15.14
CA ASN A 20 5.62 8.88 -15.25
C ASN A 20 4.11 8.83 -14.96
N LYS A 21 3.49 7.65 -14.85
CA LYS A 21 2.03 7.51 -14.63
C LYS A 21 1.63 7.55 -13.16
N ASP A 22 2.45 6.98 -12.29
CA ASP A 22 2.21 6.89 -10.83
C ASP A 22 3.28 7.62 -10.02
N GLY A 23 4.26 8.23 -10.68
CA GLY A 23 5.29 9.07 -10.07
C GLY A 23 6.32 8.31 -9.25
N CYS A 24 6.44 6.99 -9.45
CA CYS A 24 7.28 6.11 -8.61
C CYS A 24 8.56 5.63 -9.34
N PHE A 25 9.64 5.42 -8.57
CA PHE A 25 10.86 4.77 -9.04
C PHE A 25 10.80 3.26 -8.79
N TYR A 26 10.94 2.46 -9.84
CA TYR A 26 10.89 1.00 -9.78
C TYR A 26 12.28 0.41 -9.98
N THR A 27 12.77 -0.38 -9.01
CA THR A 27 13.98 -1.19 -9.20
C THR A 27 13.67 -2.39 -10.10
N PRO A 28 14.60 -2.87 -10.95
CA PRO A 28 14.41 -4.09 -11.74
C PRO A 28 14.29 -5.33 -10.86
N GLN A 29 14.89 -5.27 -9.66
CA GLN A 29 14.74 -6.23 -8.58
C GLN A 29 13.65 -5.79 -7.62
N ALA A 30 12.55 -5.20 -8.11
CA ALA A 30 11.37 -4.95 -7.29
C ALA A 30 11.01 -6.30 -6.66
N ALA A 31 11.44 -6.48 -5.40
CA ALA A 31 11.12 -7.65 -4.62
C ALA A 31 9.62 -7.74 -4.74
N ASN A 32 9.14 -8.82 -5.37
CA ASN A 32 7.74 -9.02 -5.61
C ASN A 32 7.15 -9.14 -4.21
N CYS A 33 6.70 -8.01 -3.66
CA CYS A 33 6.26 -7.92 -2.29
C CYS A 33 4.94 -8.66 -2.34
N ASN A 34 5.02 -9.96 -2.03
CA ASN A 34 3.94 -10.88 -2.26
C ASN A 34 2.70 -10.25 -1.62
N ILE A 35 1.67 -10.06 -2.43
CA ILE A 35 0.49 -9.25 -2.11
C ILE A 35 -0.16 -9.74 -0.81
N LYS A 36 0.06 -11.01 -0.43
CA LYS A 36 -0.29 -11.60 0.87
C LYS A 36 0.27 -10.84 2.09
N TYR A 37 1.35 -10.07 1.92
CA TYR A 37 2.00 -9.30 2.97
C TYR A 37 1.81 -7.78 2.82
N LYS A 38 1.04 -7.33 1.81
CA LYS A 38 0.72 -5.91 1.66
C LYS A 38 -0.36 -5.54 2.68
N SER A 39 -0.10 -4.55 3.53
CA SER A 39 -1.08 -4.09 4.50
C SER A 39 -2.20 -3.31 3.81
N ASP A 40 -3.35 -3.19 4.47
CA ASP A 40 -4.44 -2.35 3.96
C ASP A 40 -3.99 -0.87 3.92
N PHE A 41 -3.14 -0.43 4.86
CA PHE A 41 -2.53 0.89 4.87
C PHE A 41 -1.70 1.19 3.61
N ASP A 42 -0.91 0.21 3.14
CA ASP A 42 -0.10 0.34 1.92
C ASP A 42 -0.97 0.25 0.65
N SER A 43 -2.17 -0.31 0.78
CA SER A 43 -3.12 -0.47 -0.33
C SER A 43 -3.92 0.80 -0.60
N TYR A 44 -4.17 1.64 0.40
CA TYR A 44 -4.76 2.96 0.19
C TYR A 44 -3.72 3.99 -0.28
N GLN A 45 -3.97 4.60 -1.44
CA GLN A 45 -3.12 5.62 -2.04
C GLN A 45 -3.89 6.92 -2.27
N LYS A 46 -3.25 8.05 -1.96
CA LYS A 46 -3.74 9.40 -2.21
C LYS A 46 -2.53 10.29 -2.46
N SER A 47 -2.56 11.09 -3.52
CA SER A 47 -1.48 12.03 -3.83
C SER A 47 -1.34 13.08 -2.71
N GLU A 48 -0.11 13.56 -2.50
CA GLU A 48 0.17 14.69 -1.61
C GLU A 48 -0.16 14.46 -0.12
N VAL A 49 -0.32 13.19 0.30
CA VAL A 49 -0.56 12.84 1.70
C VAL A 49 0.57 11.96 2.23
N ASN A 50 1.12 12.33 3.39
CA ASN A 50 2.14 11.54 4.07
C ASN A 50 1.52 10.41 4.92
N ASP A 51 2.37 9.49 5.38
CA ASP A 51 1.95 8.33 6.17
C ASP A 51 1.24 8.70 7.48
N GLU A 52 1.65 9.80 8.12
CA GLU A 52 1.08 10.27 9.38
C GLU A 52 -0.37 10.71 9.20
N GLN A 53 -0.63 11.56 8.20
CA GLN A 53 -1.98 12.02 7.88
C GLN A 53 -2.86 10.86 7.40
N LYS A 54 -2.30 9.90 6.64
CA LYS A 54 -3.01 8.67 6.28
C LYS A 54 -3.44 7.88 7.52
N LEU A 55 -2.55 7.74 8.50
CA LEU A 55 -2.88 7.03 9.73
C LEU A 55 -3.99 7.74 10.52
N ILE A 56 -3.97 9.07 10.59
CA ILE A 56 -5.03 9.87 11.21
C ILE A 56 -6.36 9.66 10.50
N ASP A 57 -6.36 9.67 9.17
CA ASP A 57 -7.56 9.47 8.37
C ASP A 57 -8.13 8.06 8.56
N MET A 58 -7.29 7.03 8.58
CA MET A 58 -7.73 5.66 8.83
C MET A 58 -8.30 5.47 10.24
N LYS A 59 -7.65 6.06 11.26
CA LYS A 59 -8.17 6.07 12.64
C LYS A 59 -9.53 6.76 12.72
N THR A 60 -9.66 7.89 12.03
CA THR A 60 -10.90 8.66 11.99
C THR A 60 -12.02 7.85 11.32
N CYS A 61 -11.72 7.16 10.21
CA CYS A 61 -12.69 6.31 9.51
C CYS A 61 -13.10 5.06 10.29
N LEU A 62 -12.22 4.50 11.10
CA LEU A 62 -12.57 3.38 12.00
C LEU A 62 -13.29 3.85 13.27
N GLY A 63 -13.07 5.10 13.69
CA GLY A 63 -13.65 5.66 14.89
C GLY A 63 -13.41 4.76 16.12
N LYS A 64 -14.48 4.39 16.82
CA LYS A 64 -14.44 3.51 18.01
C LYS A 64 -13.89 2.10 17.73
N TYR A 65 -13.84 1.68 16.46
CA TYR A 65 -13.30 0.38 16.05
C TYR A 65 -11.80 0.42 15.77
N GLY A 66 -11.19 1.61 15.77
CA GLY A 66 -9.76 1.79 15.51
C GLY A 66 -8.87 1.42 16.69
N ASP A 67 -9.45 1.22 17.87
CA ASP A 67 -8.73 0.86 19.09
C ASP A 67 -8.17 -0.57 18.96
N ASN A 68 -6.87 -0.71 19.20
CA ASN A 68 -6.13 -1.97 19.11
C ASN A 68 -6.11 -2.61 17.71
N ILE A 69 -6.26 -1.83 16.65
CA ILE A 69 -6.00 -2.29 15.28
C ILE A 69 -4.54 -2.02 14.91
N ASP A 70 -3.89 -3.04 14.36
CA ASP A 70 -2.55 -2.91 13.79
C ASP A 70 -2.67 -2.50 12.32
N TYR A 71 -2.55 -1.20 12.05
CA TYR A 71 -2.69 -0.62 10.72
C TYR A 71 -1.61 -1.10 9.73
N ARG A 72 -0.51 -1.69 10.21
CA ARG A 72 0.54 -2.27 9.37
C ARG A 72 0.24 -3.74 9.01
N LYS A 73 -0.91 -4.28 9.42
CA LYS A 73 -1.40 -5.63 9.06
C LYS A 73 -2.69 -5.55 8.22
N SER A 74 -3.35 -6.70 8.02
CA SER A 74 -4.69 -6.74 7.40
C SER A 74 -5.74 -6.29 8.42
N ILE A 75 -6.11 -5.03 8.31
CA ILE A 75 -7.20 -4.39 9.06
C ILE A 75 -8.51 -5.11 8.77
N PHE A 76 -8.76 -5.49 7.51
CA PHE A 76 -10.00 -6.17 7.14
C PHE A 76 -10.15 -7.51 7.84
N TYR A 77 -9.08 -8.32 7.89
CA TYR A 77 -9.10 -9.58 8.61
C TYR A 77 -9.38 -9.40 10.11
N ASP A 78 -8.72 -8.43 10.75
CA ASP A 78 -8.94 -8.13 12.17
C ASP A 78 -10.37 -7.65 12.45
N LEU A 79 -10.94 -6.82 11.57
CA LEU A 79 -12.32 -6.36 11.67
C LEU A 79 -13.32 -7.49 11.50
N TYR A 80 -13.16 -8.35 10.49
CA TYR A 80 -14.03 -9.52 10.30
C TYR A 80 -13.96 -10.49 11.48
N LYS A 81 -12.77 -10.69 12.06
CA LYS A 81 -12.59 -11.58 13.21
C LYS A 81 -13.22 -11.03 14.49
N ARG A 82 -13.10 -9.73 14.75
CA ARG A 82 -13.63 -9.10 15.97
C ARG A 82 -15.12 -8.77 15.87
N TYR A 83 -15.62 -8.47 14.66
CA TYR A 83 -16.98 -7.98 14.43
C TYR A 83 -17.63 -8.67 13.22
N PRO A 84 -17.80 -10.01 13.24
CA PRO A 84 -18.20 -10.81 12.06
C PRO A 84 -19.57 -10.45 11.45
N ASN A 85 -20.44 -9.80 12.22
CA ASN A 85 -21.80 -9.43 11.80
C ASN A 85 -21.99 -7.93 11.56
N GLN A 86 -20.91 -7.14 11.58
CA GLN A 86 -20.98 -5.70 11.38
C GLN A 86 -20.35 -5.32 10.04
N ASN A 87 -20.93 -4.35 9.35
CA ASN A 87 -20.46 -3.91 8.03
C ASN A 87 -19.30 -2.89 8.11
N ILE A 88 -18.44 -3.00 9.13
CA ILE A 88 -17.41 -2.00 9.46
C ILE A 88 -16.41 -1.86 8.31
N VAL A 89 -16.06 -2.96 7.65
CA VAL A 89 -15.13 -2.94 6.51
C VAL A 89 -15.70 -2.07 5.38
N HIS A 90 -16.99 -2.21 5.07
CA HIS A 90 -17.64 -1.41 4.04
C HIS A 90 -17.72 0.07 4.43
N GLU A 91 -18.14 0.37 5.67
CA GLU A 91 -18.20 1.75 6.18
C GLU A 91 -16.82 2.42 6.17
N PHE A 92 -15.78 1.68 6.56
CA PHE A 92 -14.41 2.14 6.52
C PHE A 92 -13.95 2.43 5.08
N THR A 93 -14.19 1.52 4.14
CA THR A 93 -13.83 1.71 2.73
C THR A 93 -14.52 2.95 2.14
N LEU A 94 -15.82 3.12 2.37
CA LEU A 94 -16.56 4.31 1.92
C LEU A 94 -16.00 5.61 2.51
N CYS A 95 -15.64 5.60 3.80
CA CYS A 95 -15.03 6.76 4.44
C CYS A 95 -13.67 7.13 3.81
N MET A 96 -12.83 6.13 3.54
CA MET A 96 -11.53 6.34 2.89
C MET A 96 -11.70 6.88 1.46
N GLU A 97 -12.66 6.33 0.70
CA GLU A 97 -13.00 6.82 -0.64
C GLU A 97 -13.51 8.26 -0.62
N HIS A 98 -14.38 8.63 0.32
CA HIS A 98 -14.85 10.02 0.50
C HIS A 98 -13.71 10.98 0.85
N LYS A 99 -12.68 10.51 1.55
CA LYS A 99 -11.46 11.29 1.81
C LYS A 99 -10.54 11.38 0.60
N GLY A 100 -10.88 10.75 -0.53
CA GLY A 100 -10.13 10.78 -1.78
C GLY A 100 -9.01 9.75 -1.87
N TYR A 101 -9.04 8.69 -1.05
CA TYR A 101 -8.12 7.57 -1.21
C TYR A 101 -8.63 6.60 -2.27
N ILE A 102 -7.71 6.08 -3.07
CA ILE A 102 -7.96 5.00 -4.01
C ILE A 102 -7.39 3.72 -3.39
N PHE A 103 -8.22 2.69 -3.29
CA PHE A 103 -7.76 1.38 -2.90
C PHE A 103 -7.08 0.71 -4.10
N ASN A 104 -5.75 0.68 -4.08
CA ASN A 104 -4.96 0.03 -5.11
C ASN A 104 -4.98 -1.49 -4.89
N ASN A 105 -6.10 -2.10 -5.29
CA ASN A 105 -6.21 -3.52 -5.48
C ASN A 105 -5.57 -3.83 -6.83
N ILE A 106 -4.30 -4.27 -6.86
CA ILE A 106 -3.60 -4.68 -8.09
C ILE A 106 -4.14 -6.06 -8.56
N TYR A 107 -5.46 -6.21 -8.53
CA TYR A 107 -6.23 -7.33 -9.06
C TYR A 107 -7.39 -6.74 -9.88
N LYS A 108 -7.03 -6.20 -11.04
CA LYS A 108 -7.86 -6.27 -12.24
C LYS A 108 -7.09 -7.05 -13.29
#